data_AF-A0A822AZ21-F1
#
_entry.id   AF-A0A822AZ21-F1
#
_cell.length_a   1.000
_cell.length_b   1.000
_cell.length_c   1.000
_cell.angle_alpha   90.00
_cell.angle_beta   90.00
_cell.angle_gamma   90.00
#
_symmetry.space_group_name_H-M   'P 1'
#
loop_
_entity.id
_entity.type
_entity.pdbx_description
1 polymer ?
#
loop_
_entity_poly.entity_id
_entity_poly.type
_entity_poly.pdbx_seq_one_letter_code
_entity_poly.pdbx_strand_id
1 'polypeptide(L)'
;MKLRETNDTNVRKDTEHLEAMIKNKEVMCCPGCRIIIQKISGCDWIQCSQCKIEICWPTQGPRWGPKGHGDTSGGCRCRVDNGKLCVPNCQNCH
;
A
#
# COMPACT_ATOMS: atom_id res chain seq x y z
N MET A 1 35.24 -26.66 33.69
CA MET A 1 33.79 -26.81 33.50
C MET A 1 33.28 -25.50 32.89
N LYS A 2 32.84 -25.50 31.62
CA LYS A 2 32.31 -24.30 30.94
C LYS A 2 30.82 -24.20 31.25
N LEU A 3 30.39 -23.21 32.04
CA LEU A 3 29.01 -22.76 32.03
C LEU A 3 28.96 -21.43 31.27
N ARG A 4 28.34 -21.47 30.09
CA ARG A 4 27.83 -20.29 29.40
C ARG A 4 26.32 -20.31 29.62
N GLU A 5 25.87 -19.54 30.59
CA GLU A 5 24.45 -19.36 30.90
C GLU A 5 23.84 -18.37 29.90
N THR A 6 23.05 -18.93 28.98
CA THR A 6 21.75 -18.43 28.48
C THR A 6 21.59 -16.94 28.19
N ASN A 7 21.71 -16.61 26.90
CA ASN A 7 21.20 -15.38 26.29
C ASN A 7 19.66 -15.38 26.26
N ASP A 8 19.04 -14.82 27.29
CA ASP A 8 17.58 -14.69 27.42
C ASP A 8 17.09 -13.26 27.05
N THR A 9 17.49 -12.77 25.87
CA THR A 9 17.21 -11.37 25.44
C THR A 9 16.50 -11.24 24.09
N ASN A 10 15.96 -12.33 23.54
CA ASN A 10 15.45 -12.33 22.16
C ASN A 10 13.93 -12.22 21.97
N VAL A 11 13.13 -12.01 23.02
CA VAL A 11 11.64 -12.09 22.87
C VAL A 11 10.94 -10.73 22.93
N ARG A 12 11.64 -9.63 23.28
CA ARG A 12 11.01 -8.31 23.43
C ARG A 12 11.17 -7.35 22.24
N LYS A 13 11.94 -7.71 21.21
CA LYS A 13 12.25 -6.82 20.08
C LYS A 13 11.29 -6.92 18.89
N ASP A 14 10.35 -7.86 18.93
CA ASP A 14 9.51 -8.18 17.77
C ASP A 14 8.24 -7.34 17.67
N THR A 15 7.68 -6.84 18.79
CA THR A 15 6.41 -6.10 18.77
C THR A 15 6.56 -4.63 18.38
N GLU A 16 7.62 -3.94 18.82
CA GLU A 16 7.85 -2.54 18.45
C GLU A 16 8.16 -2.35 16.95
N HIS A 17 8.78 -3.35 16.31
CA HIS A 17 9.07 -3.30 14.88
C HIS A 17 7.80 -3.37 14.01
N LEU A 18 6.80 -4.17 14.38
CA LEU A 18 5.56 -4.28 13.60
C LEU A 18 4.71 -3.00 13.66
N GLU A 19 4.66 -2.32 14.81
CA GLU A 19 3.89 -1.08 14.97
C GLU A 19 4.50 0.07 14.15
N ALA A 20 5.83 0.11 14.01
CA ALA A 20 6.50 1.07 13.15
C ALA A 20 6.13 0.91 11.67
N MET A 21 6.05 -0.33 11.17
CA MET A 21 5.72 -0.62 9.77
C MET A 21 4.28 -0.23 9.39
N ILE A 22 3.32 -0.44 10.29
CA ILE A 22 1.92 -0.01 10.09
C ILE A 22 1.83 1.52 10.07
N LYS A 23 2.57 2.20 10.95
CA LYS A 23 2.64 3.67 11.02
C LYS A 23 3.25 4.30 9.76
N ASN A 24 4.08 3.55 9.03
CA ASN A 24 4.78 4.00 7.84
C ASN A 24 3.98 3.91 6.53
N LYS A 25 2.71 3.47 6.55
CA LYS A 25 1.92 3.22 5.32
C LYS A 25 2.65 2.25 4.37
N GLU A 26 3.14 1.13 4.91
CA GLU A 26 3.83 0.09 4.12
C GLU A 26 2.91 -1.01 3.61
N VAL A 27 1.68 -1.13 4.13
CA VAL A 27 0.70 -2.14 3.72
C VAL A 27 -0.70 -1.54 3.54
N MET A 28 -1.51 -2.11 2.66
CA MET A 28 -2.92 -1.78 2.46
C MET A 28 -3.74 -3.03 2.11
N CYS A 29 -5.07 -2.94 2.22
CA CYS A 29 -5.97 -3.98 1.73
C CYS A 29 -6.48 -3.65 0.33
N CYS A 30 -6.54 -4.64 -0.56
CA CYS A 30 -7.13 -4.47 -1.87
C CYS A 30 -8.62 -4.10 -1.76
N PRO A 31 -9.11 -3.04 -2.42
CA PRO A 31 -10.52 -2.65 -2.37
C PRO A 31 -11.45 -3.63 -3.10
N GLY A 32 -10.91 -4.47 -4.00
CA GLY A 32 -11.69 -5.46 -4.75
C GLY A 32 -11.81 -6.81 -4.04
N CYS A 33 -10.69 -7.40 -3.61
CA CYS A 33 -10.66 -8.77 -3.07
C CYS A 33 -10.15 -8.87 -1.62
N ARG A 34 -9.84 -7.74 -0.97
CA ARG A 34 -9.44 -7.64 0.44
C ARG A 34 -8.14 -8.37 0.85
N ILE A 35 -7.33 -8.82 -0.11
CA ILE A 35 -5.97 -9.31 0.21
C ILE A 35 -5.06 -8.17 0.69
N ILE A 36 -4.00 -8.51 1.42
CA ILE A 36 -2.95 -7.57 1.84
C ILE A 36 -2.01 -7.31 0.67
N ILE A 37 -1.70 -6.03 0.46
CA ILE A 37 -0.76 -5.52 -0.54
C ILE A 37 0.31 -4.73 0.20
N GLN A 38 1.59 -5.02 -0.08
CA GLN A 38 2.72 -4.25 0.43
C GLN A 38 3.10 -3.12 -0.54
N LYS A 39 3.49 -1.97 -0.01
CA LYS A 39 3.89 -0.80 -0.80
C LYS A 39 5.19 -1.10 -1.54
N ILE A 40 5.19 -0.83 -2.83
CA ILE A 40 6.43 -0.73 -3.60
C ILE A 40 6.92 0.70 -3.49
N SER A 41 8.15 0.89 -3.01
CA SER A 41 8.73 2.23 -2.85
C SER A 41 8.71 2.99 -4.18
N GLY A 42 8.29 4.25 -4.15
CA GLY A 42 8.26 5.12 -5.32
C GLY A 42 7.14 4.85 -6.33
N CYS A 43 6.20 3.93 -6.08
CA CYS A 43 5.05 3.72 -6.96
C CYS A 43 3.73 3.92 -6.20
N ASP A 44 2.89 4.84 -6.67
CA ASP A 44 1.55 5.06 -6.10
C ASP A 44 0.47 4.33 -6.90
N TRP A 45 0.76 3.90 -8.14
CA TRP A 45 -0.09 2.99 -8.89
C TRP A 45 0.25 1.55 -8.54
N ILE A 46 -0.74 0.76 -8.13
CA ILE A 46 -0.55 -0.66 -7.84
C ILE A 46 -1.63 -1.46 -8.53
N GLN A 47 -1.23 -2.54 -9.22
CA GLN A 47 -2.15 -3.54 -9.71
C GLN A 47 -2.23 -4.72 -8.73
N CYS A 48 -3.44 -5.08 -8.29
CA CYS A 48 -3.63 -6.25 -7.43
C CYS A 48 -3.23 -7.53 -8.18
N SER A 49 -2.39 -8.37 -7.55
CA SER A 49 -1.95 -9.64 -8.15
C SER A 49 -3.10 -10.65 -8.34
N GLN A 50 -4.12 -10.62 -7.48
CA GLN A 50 -5.25 -11.55 -7.50
C GLN A 50 -6.38 -11.10 -8.43
N CYS A 51 -7.00 -9.94 -8.17
CA CYS A 51 -8.17 -9.49 -8.92
C CYS A 51 -7.85 -8.48 -10.04
N LYS A 52 -6.57 -8.14 -10.25
CA LYS A 52 -6.08 -7.23 -11.30
C LYS A 52 -6.62 -5.80 -11.26
N ILE A 53 -7.37 -5.42 -10.23
CA ILE A 53 -7.80 -4.04 -10.04
C ILE A 53 -6.58 -3.13 -9.87
N GLU A 54 -6.63 -1.98 -10.52
CA GLU A 54 -5.63 -0.93 -10.39
C GLU A 54 -6.03 0.01 -9.25
N ILE A 55 -5.05 0.40 -8.45
CA ILE A 55 -5.24 1.03 -7.15
C ILE A 55 -4.30 2.22 -7.06
N CYS A 56 -4.79 3.31 -6.48
CA CYS A 56 -3.98 4.45 -6.10
C CYS A 56 -3.64 4.36 -4.61
N TRP A 57 -2.37 4.11 -4.28
CA TRP A 57 -1.88 3.90 -2.92
C TRP A 57 -2.25 5.03 -1.95
N PRO A 58 -2.04 6.32 -2.27
CA PRO A 58 -2.43 7.41 -1.38
C PRO A 58 -3.92 7.43 -1.04
N THR A 59 -4.78 7.05 -1.99
CA THR A 59 -6.23 6.99 -1.79
C THR A 59 -6.73 5.65 -1.25
N GLN A 60 -5.88 4.62 -1.29
CA GLN A 60 -6.21 3.21 -1.02
C GLN A 60 -7.43 2.68 -1.80
N GLY A 61 -7.79 3.34 -2.89
CA GLY A 61 -8.98 3.07 -3.68
C GLY A 61 -8.68 2.75 -5.14
N PRO A 62 -9.70 2.35 -5.92
CA PRO A 62 -9.55 2.07 -7.34
C PRO A 62 -9.01 3.28 -8.10
N ARG A 63 -8.07 3.02 -9.02
CA ARG A 63 -7.55 4.02 -9.97
C ARG A 63 -8.65 4.51 -10.91
N TRP A 64 -9.48 3.57 -11.37
CA TRP A 64 -10.54 3.77 -12.36
C TRP A 64 -11.92 3.57 -11.75
N GLY A 65 -12.93 4.03 -12.48
CA GLY A 65 -14.34 3.83 -12.16
C GLY A 65 -14.81 2.38 -12.30
N PRO A 66 -16.10 2.12 -12.04
CA PRO A 66 -16.67 0.77 -11.98
C PRO A 66 -16.60 -0.01 -13.30
N LYS A 67 -16.41 0.67 -14.44
CA LYS A 67 -16.25 0.00 -15.75
C LYS A 67 -14.83 -0.49 -16.01
N GLY A 68 -13.88 -0.27 -15.08
CA GLY A 68 -12.51 -0.77 -15.18
C GLY A 68 -11.55 0.21 -15.85
N HIS A 69 -10.44 -0.29 -16.40
CA HIS A 69 -9.36 0.53 -16.94
C HIS A 69 -9.85 1.59 -17.94
N GLY A 70 -9.41 2.84 -17.75
CA GLY A 70 -9.81 3.98 -18.57
C GLY A 70 -11.17 4.59 -18.22
N ASP A 71 -11.96 3.98 -17.32
CA ASP A 71 -13.18 4.60 -16.82
C ASP A 71 -12.84 5.76 -15.88
N THR A 72 -13.02 6.97 -16.38
CA THR A 72 -12.83 8.20 -15.61
C THR A 72 -14.14 8.72 -15.01
N SER A 73 -15.23 7.94 -15.00
CA SER A 73 -16.45 8.32 -14.26
C SER A 73 -16.29 8.24 -12.74
N GLY A 74 -15.24 7.57 -12.25
CA GLY A 74 -14.91 7.44 -10.83
C GLY A 74 -13.42 7.21 -10.58
N GLY A 75 -13.10 6.50 -9.49
CA GLY A 75 -11.73 6.20 -9.07
C GLY A 75 -10.98 7.42 -8.50
N CYS A 76 -9.67 7.33 -8.40
CA CYS A 76 -8.85 8.42 -7.84
C CYS A 76 -8.72 9.63 -8.78
N ARG A 77 -8.97 9.46 -10.08
CA ARG A 77 -8.87 10.51 -11.12
C ARG A 77 -7.51 11.22 -11.20
N CYS A 78 -6.45 10.62 -10.69
CA CYS A 78 -5.13 11.24 -10.71
C CYS A 78 -4.71 11.55 -12.16
N ARG A 79 -4.28 12.78 -12.40
CA ARG A 79 -3.84 13.33 -13.70
C ARG A 79 -4.90 13.35 -14.81
N VAL A 80 -6.18 13.08 -14.50
CA VAL A 80 -7.29 13.12 -15.48
C VAL A 80 -7.78 14.55 -15.72
N ASP A 81 -8.02 15.31 -14.65
CA ASP A 81 -8.61 16.64 -14.73
C ASP A 81 -7.53 17.72 -14.91
N ASN A 82 -7.06 17.90 -16.15
CA ASN A 82 -6.00 18.86 -16.48
C ASN A 82 -4.71 18.65 -15.67
N GLY A 83 -4.31 17.38 -15.50
CA GLY A 83 -3.10 17.01 -14.76
C GLY A 83 -3.21 17.09 -13.23
N LYS A 84 -4.40 17.39 -12.67
CA LYS A 84 -4.60 17.47 -11.22
C LYS A 84 -4.33 16.13 -10.52
N LEU A 85 -3.64 16.20 -9.39
CA LEU A 85 -3.39 15.04 -8.53
C LEU A 85 -4.64 14.75 -7.66
N CYS A 86 -4.85 13.47 -7.36
CA CYS A 86 -5.95 13.04 -6.49
C CYS A 86 -5.78 13.54 -5.04
N VAL A 87 -4.55 13.57 -4.55
CA VAL A 87 -4.13 14.13 -3.27
C VAL A 87 -2.73 14.76 -3.40
N PRO A 88 -2.35 15.73 -2.54
CA PRO A 88 -1.07 16.46 -2.68
C PRO A 88 0.19 15.60 -2.71
N ASN A 89 0.18 14.44 -2.05
CA ASN A 89 1.32 13.53 -1.94
C ASN A 89 1.34 12.40 -2.98
N CYS A 90 0.39 12.39 -3.94
CA CYS A 90 0.38 11.41 -5.01
C CYS A 90 1.34 11.84 -6.11
N GLN A 91 2.39 11.05 -6.35
CA GLN A 91 3.44 11.39 -7.31
C GLN A 91 3.44 10.43 -8.50
N ASN A 92 3.42 9.12 -8.25
CA ASN A 92 3.61 8.09 -9.28
C ASN A 92 2.37 7.22 -9.45
N CYS A 93 1.22 7.88 -9.61
CA CYS A 93 -0.02 7.24 -10.01
C CYS A 93 -0.20 7.46 -11.52
N HIS A 94 -0.28 6.36 -12.26
CA HIS A 94 -0.36 6.30 -13.71
C HIS A 94 -1.80 5.95 -14.08
#